data_AF-A0A933E791-F1
#
_entry.id   AF-A0A933E791-F1
#
_cell.length_a   1.000
_cell.length_b   1.000
_cell.length_c   1.000
_cell.angle_alpha   90.00
_cell.angle_beta   90.00
_cell.angle_gamma   90.00
#
_symmetry.space_group_name_H-M   'P 1'
#
loop_
_entity.id
_entity.type
_entity.pdbx_description
1 polymer ?
#
loop_
_entity_poly.entity_id
_entity_poly.type
_entity_poly.pdbx_seq_one_letter_code
_entity_poly.pdbx_strand_id
1 'polypeptide(L)'
;MSVLFAAVALMLIVGGVVLGWQSFRGNRWVVERTRFHLVLAPVFLAGCFVMMQGAQRLGYADPARGEFMGEQHMRAITDLGNQNVAAHPFSAIPGWAMLIMIFIAFVWTPYTVQVFAYYLTDGIPHRLMGDHNLVVEPTYDAGDAAMKRGDPRGAFALYAAEGARAGDHPDAWLRMAEAHRAMGEPRSAIDCERRAASTATDPDRRGPVLLMLASHLREAGDADGARAVLDGLLADPLLAAYHASARSRLAAGGTA
;
A
#
# COMPACT_ATOMS: atom_id res chain seq x y z
N MET A 1 36.55 -7.97 15.86
CA MET A 1 35.11 -8.24 16.07
C MET A 1 34.27 -6.98 16.33
N SER A 2 34.80 -5.92 16.96
CA SER A 2 34.01 -4.72 17.35
C SER A 2 33.46 -3.89 16.19
N VAL A 3 34.23 -3.70 15.11
CA VAL A 3 33.82 -2.84 13.97
C VAL A 3 32.68 -3.45 13.15
N LEU A 4 32.70 -4.76 12.93
CA LEU A 4 31.66 -5.47 12.19
C LEU A 4 30.32 -5.43 12.94
N PHE A 5 30.37 -5.56 14.27
CA PHE A 5 29.18 -5.49 15.12
C PHE A 5 28.55 -4.09 15.11
N ALA A 6 29.38 -3.04 15.16
CA ALA A 6 28.92 -1.66 15.04
C ALA A 6 28.28 -1.38 13.68
N ALA A 7 28.83 -1.93 12.59
CA ALA A 7 28.29 -1.76 11.24
C ALA A 7 26.91 -2.45 11.09
N VAL A 8 26.75 -3.67 11.62
CA VAL A 8 25.47 -4.39 11.59
C VAL A 8 24.42 -3.70 12.44
N ALA A 9 24.80 -3.24 13.64
CA ALA A 9 23.89 -2.48 14.51
C ALA A 9 23.42 -1.18 13.84
N LEU A 10 24.34 -0.44 13.19
CA LEU A 10 24.01 0.78 12.47
C LEU A 10 23.07 0.51 11.29
N MET A 11 23.30 -0.54 10.52
CA MET A 11 22.40 -0.94 9.41
C MET A 11 20.98 -1.27 9.90
N LEU A 12 20.85 -1.96 11.04
CA LEU A 12 19.54 -2.29 11.62
C LEU A 12 18.82 -1.04 12.13
N ILE A 13 19.54 -0.09 12.73
CA ILE A 13 18.97 1.18 13.20
C ILE A 13 18.49 2.02 12.01
N VAL A 14 19.34 2.18 10.99
CA VAL A 14 18.99 2.95 9.78
C VAL A 14 17.83 2.31 9.03
N GLY A 15 17.83 0.97 8.88
CA GLY A 15 16.72 0.22 8.29
C GLY A 15 15.41 0.40 9.06
N GLY A 16 15.46 0.35 10.40
CA GLY A 16 14.31 0.57 11.26
C GLY A 16 13.72 1.99 11.15
N VAL A 17 14.59 3.01 11.09
CA VAL A 17 14.17 4.42 10.94
C VAL A 17 13.51 4.66 9.57
N VAL A 18 14.07 4.11 8.49
CA VAL A 18 13.49 4.23 7.14
C VAL A 18 12.13 3.53 7.05
N LEU A 19 12.00 2.33 7.63
CA LEU A 19 10.73 1.59 7.67
C LEU A 19 9.67 2.31 8.52
N GLY A 20 10.07 2.88 9.66
CA GLY A 20 9.18 3.69 10.51
C GLY A 20 8.69 4.95 9.80
N TRP A 21 9.58 5.63 9.05
CA TRP A 21 9.25 6.81 8.27
C TRP A 21 8.25 6.52 7.14
N GLN A 22 8.40 5.38 6.45
CA GLN A 22 7.47 4.98 5.38
C GLN A 22 6.10 4.55 5.92
N SER A 23 6.03 3.91 7.09
CA SER A 23 4.75 3.64 7.77
C SER A 23 4.01 4.92 8.17
N PHE A 24 4.72 6.01 8.49
CA PHE A 24 4.12 7.29 8.89
C PHE A 24 3.40 8.01 7.73
N ARG A 25 3.69 7.68 6.46
CA ARG A 25 3.02 8.26 5.28
C ARG A 25 1.71 7.57 4.87
N GLY A 26 1.05 6.86 5.79
CA GLY A 26 -0.36 6.48 5.64
C GLY A 26 -0.65 5.24 4.79
N ASN A 27 0.37 4.47 4.39
CA ASN A 27 0.15 3.27 3.59
C ASN A 27 -0.16 2.08 4.51
N ARG A 28 -1.46 1.79 4.74
CA ARG A 28 -1.94 0.75 5.69
C ARG A 28 -1.29 -0.62 5.48
N TRP A 29 -0.96 -0.99 4.24
CA TRP A 29 -0.28 -2.23 3.89
C TRP A 29 1.17 -2.31 4.42
N VAL A 30 1.86 -1.18 4.52
CA VAL A 30 3.23 -1.11 5.07
C VAL A 30 3.19 -1.28 6.59
N VAL A 31 2.13 -0.82 7.26
CA VAL A 31 2.02 -0.85 8.73
C VAL A 31 1.87 -2.28 9.26
N GLU A 32 1.05 -3.14 8.64
CA GLU A 32 0.91 -4.53 9.06
C GLU A 32 2.18 -5.35 8.81
N ARG A 33 2.88 -5.11 7.70
CA ARG A 33 4.12 -5.82 7.35
C ARG A 33 5.32 -5.36 8.20
N THR A 34 5.37 -4.07 8.57
CA THR A 34 6.40 -3.53 9.49
C THR A 34 6.26 -4.12 10.90
N ARG A 35 5.02 -4.39 11.35
CA ARG A 35 4.77 -5.10 12.63
C ARG A 35 5.32 -6.53 12.61
N PHE A 36 5.22 -7.23 11.48
CA PHE A 36 5.78 -8.57 11.32
C PHE A 36 7.32 -8.58 11.46
N HIS A 37 8.00 -7.62 10.84
CA HIS A 37 9.46 -7.51 10.94
C HIS A 37 9.95 -7.03 12.31
N LEU A 38 9.22 -6.13 12.97
CA LEU A 38 9.52 -5.67 14.33
C LEU A 38 9.42 -6.80 15.37
N VAL A 39 8.62 -7.84 15.13
CA VAL A 39 8.48 -8.99 16.05
C VAL A 39 9.49 -10.10 15.73
N LEU A 40 9.78 -10.36 14.46
CA LEU A 40 10.69 -11.45 14.06
C LEU A 40 12.17 -11.11 14.22
N ALA A 41 12.57 -9.85 14.03
CA ALA A 41 13.98 -9.46 14.15
C ALA A 41 14.54 -9.64 15.59
N PRO A 42 13.83 -9.26 16.67
CA PRO A 42 14.28 -9.53 18.04
C PRO A 42 14.37 -11.02 18.36
N VAL A 43 13.40 -11.83 17.88
CA VAL A 43 13.37 -13.28 18.10
C VAL A 43 14.56 -13.96 17.41
N PHE A 44 14.87 -13.55 16.19
CA PHE A 44 16.03 -14.05 15.45
C PHE A 44 17.35 -13.69 16.15
N LEU A 45 17.51 -12.41 16.56
CA LEU A 45 18.71 -11.95 17.28
C LEU A 45 18.88 -12.66 18.63
N ALA A 46 17.79 -12.90 19.36
CA ALA A 46 17.81 -13.69 20.60
C ALA A 46 18.25 -15.14 20.35
N GLY A 47 17.76 -15.76 19.27
CA GLY A 47 18.19 -17.10 18.85
C GLY A 47 19.69 -17.19 18.53
N CYS A 48 20.21 -16.22 17.76
CA CYS A 48 21.64 -16.12 17.46
C CYS A 48 22.49 -15.93 18.72
N PHE A 49 22.02 -15.11 19.66
CA PHE A 49 22.72 -14.87 20.93
C PHE A 49 22.79 -16.12 21.81
N VAL A 50 21.67 -16.85 21.95
CA VAL A 50 21.61 -18.10 22.71
C VAL A 50 22.52 -19.17 22.07
N MET A 51 22.55 -19.28 20.75
CA MET A 51 23.48 -20.19 20.06
C MET A 51 24.95 -19.82 20.30
N MET A 52 25.31 -18.53 20.26
CA MET A 52 26.67 -18.08 20.57
C MET A 52 27.07 -18.39 22.01
N GLN A 53 26.17 -18.18 22.97
CA GLN A 53 26.39 -18.56 24.37
C GLN A 53 26.55 -20.08 24.54
N GLY A 54 25.75 -20.87 23.81
CA GLY A 54 25.87 -22.33 23.78
C GLY A 54 27.23 -22.80 23.25
N ALA A 55 27.70 -22.20 22.16
CA ALA A 55 29.02 -22.49 21.59
C ALA A 55 30.17 -22.14 22.55
N GLN A 56 30.06 -21.01 23.26
CA GLN A 56 31.04 -20.61 24.29
C GLN A 56 31.06 -21.60 25.46
N ARG A 57 29.89 -22.04 25.96
CA ARG A 57 29.78 -23.00 27.07
C ARG A 57 30.28 -24.40 26.72
N LEU A 58 30.19 -24.79 25.44
CA LEU A 58 30.74 -26.04 24.92
C LEU A 58 32.27 -25.99 24.69
N GLY A 59 32.94 -24.90 25.10
CA GLY A 59 34.40 -24.79 25.07
C GLY A 59 34.99 -24.44 23.70
N TYR A 60 34.16 -24.05 22.72
CA TYR A 60 34.64 -23.69 21.38
C TYR A 60 35.28 -22.30 21.29
N ALA A 61 35.22 -21.50 22.36
CA ALA A 61 35.91 -20.22 22.43
C ALA A 61 36.11 -19.78 23.89
N ASP A 62 37.28 -20.08 24.46
CA ASP A 62 37.79 -19.37 25.64
C ASP A 62 38.77 -18.27 25.18
N PRO A 63 38.36 -16.99 25.17
CA PRO A 63 39.22 -15.91 24.69
C PRO A 63 40.38 -15.58 25.65
N ALA A 64 40.39 -16.12 26.87
CA ALA A 64 41.42 -15.80 27.86
C ALA A 64 42.68 -16.67 27.77
N ARG A 65 42.62 -17.83 27.10
CA ARG A 65 43.71 -18.81 27.13
C ARG A 65 44.51 -18.97 25.85
N GLY A 66 44.10 -18.39 24.72
CA GLY A 66 44.90 -18.43 23.48
C GLY A 66 45.19 -19.83 22.90
N GLU A 67 44.80 -20.90 23.59
CA GLU A 67 45.00 -22.28 23.20
C GLU A 67 43.64 -22.95 23.02
N PHE A 68 43.36 -23.32 21.77
CA PHE A 68 42.25 -24.19 21.41
C PHE A 68 42.53 -25.59 21.99
N MET A 69 41.89 -25.92 23.12
CA MET A 69 41.80 -27.28 23.70
C MET A 69 40.99 -28.27 22.82
N GLY A 70 40.96 -27.99 21.52
CA GLY A 70 40.38 -28.81 20.49
C GLY A 70 41.41 -29.31 19.48
N GLU A 71 42.71 -28.98 19.54
CA GLU A 71 43.62 -29.38 18.44
C GLU A 71 43.72 -30.90 18.22
N GLN A 72 43.72 -31.73 19.26
CA GLN A 72 43.79 -33.19 19.07
C GLN A 72 42.44 -33.80 18.65
N HIS A 73 41.33 -33.33 19.21
CA HIS A 73 39.99 -33.79 18.82
C HIS A 73 39.55 -33.23 17.46
N MET A 74 39.89 -31.97 17.15
CA MET A 74 39.73 -31.40 15.81
C MET A 74 40.64 -32.10 14.83
N ARG A 75 41.92 -32.42 15.12
CA ARG A 75 42.73 -33.20 14.16
C ARG A 75 42.11 -34.56 13.86
N ALA A 76 41.59 -35.28 14.87
CA ALA A 76 40.88 -36.54 14.64
C ALA A 76 39.59 -36.37 13.81
N ILE A 77 38.80 -35.32 14.08
CA ILE A 77 37.56 -35.00 13.34
C ILE A 77 37.88 -34.44 11.93
N THR A 78 39.01 -33.75 11.78
CA THR A 78 39.48 -33.16 10.52
C THR A 78 40.14 -34.22 9.65
N ASP A 79 40.78 -35.25 10.22
CA ASP A 79 41.28 -36.41 9.48
C ASP A 79 40.13 -37.32 9.04
N LEU A 80 39.10 -37.53 9.88
CA LEU A 80 37.86 -38.21 9.48
C LEU A 80 37.03 -37.41 8.45
N GLY A 81 37.06 -36.08 8.54
CA GLY A 81 36.42 -35.17 7.59
C GLY A 81 37.18 -35.06 6.27
N ASN A 82 38.51 -34.97 6.28
CA ASN A 82 39.34 -34.81 5.08
C ASN A 82 39.33 -36.05 4.18
N GLN A 83 39.10 -37.24 4.74
CA GLN A 83 38.96 -38.46 3.93
C GLN A 83 37.63 -38.51 3.15
N ASN A 84 36.61 -37.73 3.52
CA ASN A 84 35.30 -37.73 2.84
C ASN A 84 34.79 -36.35 2.37
N VAL A 85 35.49 -35.25 2.66
CA VAL A 85 34.99 -33.88 2.42
C VAL A 85 35.96 -33.02 1.59
N ALA A 86 37.12 -33.54 1.19
CA ALA A 86 38.12 -32.83 0.38
C ALA A 86 37.66 -32.38 -1.03
N ALA A 87 36.39 -32.60 -1.40
CA ALA A 87 35.83 -32.15 -2.66
C ALA A 87 34.67 -31.13 -2.52
N HIS A 88 34.23 -30.76 -1.32
CA HIS A 88 33.11 -29.81 -1.17
C HIS A 88 33.59 -28.39 -0.82
N PRO A 89 33.31 -27.37 -1.66
CA PRO A 89 33.79 -26.00 -1.48
C PRO A 89 33.22 -25.25 -0.26
N PHE A 90 32.36 -25.89 0.53
CA PHE A 90 31.64 -25.29 1.66
C PHE A 90 32.17 -25.70 3.04
N SER A 91 33.10 -26.66 3.12
CA SER A 91 33.60 -27.20 4.40
C SER A 91 34.47 -26.23 5.19
N ALA A 92 35.04 -25.20 4.54
CA ALA A 92 35.82 -24.16 5.17
C ALA A 92 34.98 -23.01 5.76
N ILE A 93 33.66 -23.03 5.58
CA ILE A 93 32.77 -21.95 6.05
C ILE A 93 32.27 -22.29 7.46
N PRO A 94 32.56 -21.46 8.48
CA PRO A 94 32.01 -21.66 9.82
C PRO A 94 30.47 -21.72 9.79
N GLY A 95 29.86 -22.63 10.55
CA GLY A 95 28.40 -22.85 10.48
C GLY A 95 27.55 -21.59 10.72
N TRP A 96 28.04 -20.63 11.52
CA TRP A 96 27.37 -19.34 11.72
C TRP A 96 27.35 -18.48 10.44
N ALA A 97 28.40 -18.53 9.61
CA ALA A 97 28.45 -17.81 8.35
C ALA A 97 27.50 -18.41 7.31
N MET A 98 27.30 -19.74 7.35
CA MET A 98 26.32 -20.42 6.51
C MET A 98 24.88 -20.01 6.87
N LEU A 99 24.56 -19.86 8.17
CA LEU A 99 23.26 -19.35 8.61
C LEU A 99 23.01 -17.90 8.19
N ILE A 100 24.02 -17.03 8.26
CA ILE A 100 23.92 -15.65 7.75
C ILE A 100 23.66 -15.64 6.25
N MET A 101 24.37 -16.47 5.48
CA MET A 101 24.14 -16.59 4.04
C MET A 101 22.73 -17.10 3.71
N ILE A 102 22.22 -18.09 4.45
CA ILE A 102 20.84 -18.56 4.30
C ILE A 102 19.86 -17.43 4.62
N PHE A 103 20.07 -16.66 5.69
CA PHE A 103 19.22 -15.53 6.02
C PHE A 103 19.23 -14.46 4.92
N ILE A 104 20.40 -14.11 4.39
CA ILE A 104 20.52 -13.16 3.27
C ILE A 104 19.79 -13.73 2.03
N ALA A 105 20.00 -15.01 1.69
CA ALA A 105 19.36 -15.62 0.52
C ALA A 105 17.83 -15.73 0.65
N PHE A 106 17.30 -16.05 1.83
CA PHE A 106 15.87 -16.31 2.02
C PHE A 106 15.06 -15.10 2.47
N VAL A 107 15.68 -14.12 3.12
CA VAL A 107 14.98 -12.92 3.61
C VAL A 107 15.33 -11.72 2.75
N TRP A 108 16.61 -11.52 2.45
CA TRP A 108 17.06 -10.35 1.71
C TRP A 108 16.80 -10.47 0.21
N THR A 109 17.07 -11.62 -0.42
CA THR A 109 16.87 -11.80 -1.87
C THR A 109 15.41 -11.65 -2.32
N PRO A 110 14.39 -12.27 -1.69
CA PRO A 110 13.02 -12.00 -2.09
C PRO A 110 12.60 -10.56 -1.78
N TYR A 111 13.14 -9.92 -0.74
CA TYR A 111 12.89 -8.52 -0.44
C TYR A 111 13.49 -7.58 -1.49
N THR A 112 14.75 -7.78 -1.88
CA THR A 112 15.38 -6.99 -2.94
C THR A 112 14.73 -7.27 -4.28
N VAL A 113 14.35 -8.51 -4.60
CA VAL A 113 13.58 -8.80 -5.81
C VAL A 113 12.22 -8.13 -5.79
N GLN A 114 11.52 -8.06 -4.65
CA GLN A 114 10.24 -7.34 -4.55
C GLN A 114 10.40 -5.83 -4.68
N VAL A 115 11.40 -5.24 -4.02
CA VAL A 115 11.70 -3.80 -4.12
C VAL A 115 12.19 -3.46 -5.52
N PHE A 116 13.06 -4.27 -6.10
CA PHE A 116 13.57 -4.06 -7.45
C PHE A 116 12.49 -4.32 -8.51
N ALA A 117 11.60 -5.29 -8.30
CA ALA A 117 10.40 -5.46 -9.11
C ALA A 117 9.48 -4.25 -8.97
N TYR A 118 9.25 -3.73 -7.77
CA TYR A 118 8.49 -2.49 -7.54
C TYR A 118 9.10 -1.30 -8.28
N TYR A 119 10.42 -1.08 -8.20
CA TYR A 119 11.10 0.00 -8.91
C TYR A 119 11.21 -0.20 -10.43
N LEU A 120 11.39 -1.44 -10.91
CA LEU A 120 11.39 -1.74 -12.34
C LEU A 120 10.00 -1.70 -12.96
N THR A 121 8.96 -2.07 -12.20
CA THR A 121 7.56 -1.98 -12.65
C THR A 121 6.98 -0.58 -12.51
N ASP A 122 7.45 0.26 -11.58
CA ASP A 122 7.10 1.69 -11.57
C ASP A 122 7.93 2.52 -12.57
N GLY A 123 9.06 1.98 -13.06
CA GLY A 123 9.89 2.59 -14.12
C GLY A 123 9.53 2.16 -15.55
N ILE A 124 8.71 1.12 -15.71
CA ILE A 124 8.14 0.69 -16.99
C ILE A 124 6.64 1.00 -16.90
N PRO A 125 6.09 1.92 -17.71
CA PRO A 125 4.68 2.29 -17.60
C PRO A 125 3.82 1.02 -17.63
N HIS A 126 2.96 0.86 -16.61
CA HIS A 126 1.97 -0.20 -16.35
C HIS A 126 0.94 -0.42 -17.49
N ARG A 127 1.36 -0.34 -18.76
CA ARG A 127 0.51 -0.34 -19.95
C ARG A 127 -0.02 -1.71 -20.38
N LEU A 128 0.27 -2.81 -19.68
CA LEU A 128 -0.03 -4.15 -20.20
C LEU A 128 -0.60 -5.19 -19.22
N MET A 129 -0.91 -4.84 -17.97
CA MET A 129 -1.72 -5.72 -17.13
C MET A 129 -2.98 -5.01 -16.70
N GLY A 130 -4.11 -5.49 -17.25
CA GLY A 130 -5.44 -4.96 -17.05
C GLY A 130 -5.93 -5.15 -15.63
N ASP A 131 -5.51 -4.25 -14.74
CA ASP A 131 -6.19 -4.00 -13.48
C ASP A 131 -6.45 -2.49 -13.37
N HIS A 132 -7.69 -2.11 -13.63
CA HIS A 132 -8.15 -0.74 -13.90
C HIS A 132 -8.27 0.12 -12.63
N ASN A 133 -7.23 0.24 -11.80
CA ASN A 133 -7.41 1.03 -10.56
C ASN A 133 -6.30 1.93 -10.04
N LEU A 134 -5.10 1.98 -10.63
CA LEU A 134 -4.04 2.82 -10.05
C LEU A 134 -3.17 3.42 -11.15
N VAL A 135 -3.46 4.68 -11.53
CA VAL A 135 -2.58 5.80 -11.95
C VAL A 135 -3.48 6.83 -12.67
N VAL A 136 -4.31 7.51 -11.88
CA VAL A 136 -5.17 8.64 -12.29
C VAL A 136 -4.82 9.92 -11.49
N GLU A 137 -3.78 9.87 -10.66
CA GLU A 137 -3.51 10.89 -9.62
C GLU A 137 -2.95 12.25 -10.09
N PRO A 138 -2.01 12.37 -11.06
CA PRO A 138 -1.32 13.64 -11.26
C PRO A 138 -2.19 14.78 -11.84
N THR A 139 -3.20 14.44 -12.64
CA THR A 139 -4.11 15.39 -13.29
C THR A 139 -5.29 15.76 -12.39
N TYR A 140 -5.78 14.84 -11.55
CA TYR A 140 -6.75 15.20 -10.50
C TYR A 140 -6.11 16.09 -9.44
N ASP A 141 -4.88 15.82 -9.00
CA ASP A 141 -4.16 16.69 -8.06
C ASP A 141 -3.95 18.11 -8.64
N ALA A 142 -3.67 18.20 -9.95
CA ALA A 142 -3.56 19.48 -10.64
C ALA A 142 -4.90 20.23 -10.69
N GLY A 143 -6.00 19.52 -10.93
CA GLY A 143 -7.36 20.07 -10.91
C GLY A 143 -7.77 20.54 -9.50
N ASP A 144 -7.53 19.72 -8.48
CA ASP A 144 -7.79 20.05 -7.08
C ASP A 144 -6.95 21.28 -6.66
N ALA A 145 -5.70 21.36 -7.12
CA ALA A 145 -4.85 22.53 -6.90
C ALA A 145 -5.38 23.79 -7.62
N ALA A 146 -5.98 23.65 -8.81
CA ALA A 146 -6.63 24.76 -9.52
C ALA A 146 -7.90 25.23 -8.76
N MET A 147 -8.72 24.31 -8.26
CA MET A 147 -9.86 24.63 -7.39
C MET A 147 -9.43 25.42 -6.15
N LYS A 148 -8.37 24.97 -5.46
CA LYS A 148 -7.82 25.67 -4.27
C LYS A 148 -7.29 27.08 -4.58
N ARG A 149 -6.85 27.33 -5.80
CA ARG A 149 -6.41 28.66 -6.27
C ARG A 149 -7.58 29.54 -6.73
N GLY A 150 -8.81 29.06 -6.69
CA GLY A 150 -9.97 29.79 -7.18
C GLY A 150 -10.09 29.82 -8.71
N ASP A 151 -9.50 28.84 -9.40
CA ASP A 151 -9.62 28.67 -10.85
C ASP A 151 -10.47 27.42 -11.19
N PRO A 152 -11.81 27.50 -11.02
CA PRO A 152 -12.69 26.37 -11.30
C PRO A 152 -12.80 26.05 -12.80
N ARG A 153 -12.55 27.02 -13.69
CA ARG A 153 -12.52 26.78 -15.15
C ARG A 153 -11.30 25.96 -15.54
N GLY A 154 -10.12 26.31 -15.02
CA GLY A 154 -8.91 25.51 -15.21
C GLY A 154 -9.04 24.12 -14.62
N ALA A 155 -9.64 24.00 -13.43
CA ALA A 155 -9.94 22.70 -12.82
C ALA A 155 -10.86 21.83 -13.69
N PHE A 156 -11.95 22.40 -14.21
CA PHE A 156 -12.86 21.69 -15.11
C PHE A 156 -12.13 21.14 -16.34
N ALA A 157 -11.30 21.95 -16.99
CA ALA A 157 -10.54 21.51 -18.16
C ALA A 157 -9.61 20.33 -17.84
N LEU A 158 -8.98 20.34 -16.66
CA LEU A 158 -8.13 19.25 -16.19
C LEU A 158 -8.94 17.97 -15.90
N TYR A 159 -10.09 18.10 -15.23
CA TYR A 159 -10.97 16.96 -14.96
C TYR A 159 -11.58 16.38 -16.24
N ALA A 160 -11.97 17.21 -17.20
CA ALA A 160 -12.51 16.78 -18.48
C ALA A 160 -11.46 16.04 -19.32
N ALA A 161 -10.23 16.56 -19.37
CA ALA A 161 -9.11 15.89 -20.04
C ALA A 161 -8.82 14.51 -19.41
N GLU A 162 -8.88 14.43 -18.08
CA GLU A 162 -8.66 13.17 -17.38
C GLU A 162 -9.81 12.18 -17.58
N GLY A 163 -11.06 12.64 -17.52
CA GLY A 163 -12.24 11.80 -17.81
C GLY A 163 -12.20 11.20 -19.22
N ALA A 164 -11.77 11.99 -20.21
CA ALA A 164 -11.57 11.51 -21.58
C ALA A 164 -10.44 10.46 -21.69
N ARG A 165 -9.39 10.57 -20.86
CA ARG A 165 -8.26 9.62 -20.82
C ARG A 165 -8.62 8.32 -20.10
N ALA A 166 -9.35 8.42 -18.99
CA ALA A 166 -9.66 7.32 -18.09
C ALA A 166 -10.91 6.51 -18.48
N GLY A 167 -11.64 6.93 -19.52
CA GLY A 167 -12.79 6.19 -20.06
C GLY A 167 -14.08 6.38 -19.26
N ASP A 168 -14.57 7.62 -19.18
CA ASP A 168 -15.86 7.98 -18.57
C ASP A 168 -16.06 7.45 -17.14
N HIS A 169 -15.05 7.66 -16.29
CA HIS A 169 -15.11 7.29 -14.89
C HIS A 169 -16.04 8.23 -14.08
N PRO A 170 -16.91 7.71 -13.19
CA PRO A 170 -17.84 8.54 -12.41
C PRO A 170 -17.18 9.67 -11.62
N ASP A 171 -15.99 9.44 -11.07
CA ASP A 171 -15.26 10.46 -10.31
C ASP A 171 -14.86 11.69 -11.14
N ALA A 172 -14.60 11.52 -12.44
CA ALA A 172 -14.30 12.64 -13.33
C ALA A 172 -15.52 13.55 -13.45
N TRP A 173 -16.69 12.94 -13.63
CA TRP A 173 -17.99 13.64 -13.67
C TRP A 173 -18.31 14.35 -12.36
N LEU A 174 -18.04 13.72 -11.21
CA LEU A 174 -18.26 14.38 -9.91
C LEU A 174 -17.35 15.59 -9.70
N ARG A 175 -16.07 15.48 -10.06
CA ARG A 175 -15.13 16.61 -9.98
C ARG A 175 -15.49 17.74 -10.95
N MET A 176 -15.94 17.40 -12.16
CA MET A 176 -16.50 18.37 -13.10
C MET A 176 -17.76 19.05 -12.54
N ALA A 177 -18.64 18.32 -11.85
CA ALA A 177 -19.81 18.89 -11.19
C ALA A 177 -19.42 19.89 -10.09
N GLU A 178 -18.40 19.57 -9.30
CA GLU A 178 -17.86 20.48 -8.28
C GLU A 178 -17.31 21.78 -8.90
N ALA A 179 -16.56 21.66 -10.00
CA ALA A 179 -16.07 22.82 -10.74
C ALA A 179 -17.23 23.69 -11.27
N HIS A 180 -18.28 23.10 -11.83
CA HIS A 180 -19.48 23.84 -12.26
C HIS A 180 -20.19 24.54 -11.10
N ARG A 181 -20.30 23.91 -9.94
CA ARG A 181 -20.84 24.56 -8.73
C ARG A 181 -20.01 25.77 -8.33
N ALA A 182 -18.69 25.66 -8.33
CA ALA A 182 -17.80 26.78 -8.04
C ALA A 182 -17.88 27.92 -9.06
N MET A 183 -18.28 27.63 -10.31
CA MET A 183 -18.58 28.64 -11.34
C MET A 183 -19.96 29.28 -11.21
N GLY A 184 -20.80 28.83 -10.27
CA GLY A 184 -22.19 29.28 -10.16
C GLY A 184 -23.10 28.70 -11.23
N GLU A 185 -22.77 27.52 -11.76
CA GLU A 185 -23.49 26.83 -12.84
C GLU A 185 -24.17 25.54 -12.31
N PRO A 186 -25.18 25.64 -11.43
CA PRO A 186 -25.76 24.48 -10.75
C PRO A 186 -26.45 23.49 -11.70
N ARG A 187 -26.99 23.97 -12.83
CA ARG A 187 -27.61 23.10 -13.84
C ARG A 187 -26.58 22.20 -14.53
N SER A 188 -25.45 22.76 -14.94
CA SER A 188 -24.34 22.01 -15.53
C SER A 188 -23.74 21.00 -14.54
N ALA A 189 -23.71 21.35 -13.25
CA ALA A 189 -23.28 20.43 -12.21
C ALA A 189 -24.22 19.22 -12.07
N ILE A 190 -25.54 19.45 -12.08
CA ILE A 190 -26.57 18.40 -12.06
C ILE A 190 -26.41 17.48 -13.28
N ASP A 191 -26.15 18.03 -14.47
CA ASP A 191 -25.93 17.22 -15.67
C ASP A 191 -24.69 16.31 -15.54
N CYS A 192 -23.62 16.82 -14.95
CA CYS A 192 -22.44 16.01 -14.63
C CYS A 192 -22.77 14.91 -13.61
N GLU A 193 -23.52 15.21 -12.56
CA GLU A 193 -23.93 14.21 -11.55
C GLU A 193 -24.85 13.14 -12.13
N ARG A 194 -25.74 13.49 -13.07
CA ARG A 194 -26.53 12.51 -13.83
C ARG A 194 -25.63 11.57 -14.62
N ARG A 195 -24.60 12.09 -15.29
CA ARG A 195 -23.62 11.26 -16.00
C ARG A 195 -22.87 10.36 -15.05
N ALA A 196 -22.36 10.90 -13.93
CA ALA A 196 -21.69 10.11 -12.89
C ALA A 196 -22.56 8.95 -12.38
N ALA A 197 -23.84 9.20 -12.12
CA ALA A 197 -24.78 8.18 -11.66
C ALA A 197 -25.04 7.09 -12.71
N SER A 198 -24.99 7.45 -14.01
CA SER A 198 -25.20 6.52 -15.12
C SER A 198 -23.96 5.66 -15.43
N THR A 199 -22.76 6.20 -15.19
CA THR A 199 -21.49 5.50 -15.42
C THR A 199 -21.04 4.67 -14.22
N ALA A 200 -21.58 4.92 -13.03
CA ALA A 200 -21.30 4.12 -11.84
C ALA A 200 -22.03 2.78 -11.89
N THR A 201 -21.28 1.70 -12.13
CA THR A 201 -21.81 0.32 -12.15
C THR A 201 -21.83 -0.33 -10.77
N ASP A 202 -20.92 0.07 -9.89
CA ASP A 202 -20.83 -0.39 -8.51
C ASP A 202 -21.96 0.23 -7.65
N PRO A 203 -22.84 -0.57 -7.02
CA PRO A 203 -23.88 -0.09 -6.12
C PRO A 203 -23.37 0.81 -5.00
N ASP A 204 -22.19 0.52 -4.45
CA ASP A 204 -21.60 1.27 -3.33
C ASP A 204 -21.13 2.67 -3.76
N ARG A 205 -20.85 2.85 -5.06
CA ARG A 205 -20.56 4.16 -5.65
C ARG A 205 -21.81 4.85 -6.17
N ARG A 206 -22.71 4.10 -6.79
CA ARG A 206 -23.91 4.64 -7.45
C ARG A 206 -24.93 5.19 -6.45
N GLY A 207 -25.15 4.48 -5.33
CA GLY A 207 -26.09 4.90 -4.29
C GLY A 207 -25.83 6.30 -3.72
N PRO A 208 -24.61 6.60 -3.24
CA PRO A 208 -24.26 7.93 -2.73
C PRO A 208 -24.41 9.03 -3.79
N VAL A 209 -24.04 8.76 -5.04
CA VAL A 209 -24.16 9.73 -6.15
C VAL A 209 -25.63 10.05 -6.43
N LEU A 210 -26.51 9.05 -6.46
CA LEU A 210 -27.95 9.26 -6.66
C LEU A 210 -28.58 10.06 -5.51
N LEU A 211 -28.16 9.80 -4.26
CA LEU A 211 -28.60 10.61 -3.12
C LEU A 211 -28.14 12.06 -3.26
N MET A 212 -26.88 12.30 -3.59
CA MET A 212 -26.34 13.64 -3.81
C MET A 212 -27.08 14.37 -4.93
N LEU A 213 -27.27 13.73 -6.08
CA LEU A 213 -28.04 14.27 -7.21
C LEU A 213 -29.46 14.68 -6.78
N ALA A 214 -30.15 13.83 -6.01
CA ALA A 214 -31.49 14.17 -5.52
C ALA A 214 -31.49 15.40 -4.58
N SER A 215 -30.44 15.59 -3.77
CA SER A 215 -30.29 16.81 -2.96
C SER A 215 -30.12 18.05 -3.83
N HIS A 216 -29.18 18.02 -4.78
CA HIS A 216 -28.91 19.19 -5.62
C HIS A 216 -30.07 19.52 -6.55
N LEU A 217 -30.83 18.52 -7.03
CA LEU A 217 -32.06 18.75 -7.77
C LEU A 217 -33.08 19.55 -6.94
N ARG A 218 -33.26 19.23 -5.66
CA ARG A 218 -34.14 20.01 -4.78
C ARG A 218 -33.64 21.41 -4.54
N GLU A 219 -32.35 21.58 -4.29
CA GLU A 219 -31.74 22.90 -4.11
C GLU A 219 -31.91 23.77 -5.35
N ALA A 220 -31.90 23.17 -6.53
CA ALA A 220 -32.20 23.84 -7.80
C ALA A 220 -33.71 24.05 -8.08
N GLY A 221 -34.60 23.64 -7.16
CA GLY A 221 -36.05 23.75 -7.28
C GLY A 221 -36.72 22.64 -8.11
N ASP A 222 -35.98 21.63 -8.56
CA ASP A 222 -36.50 20.47 -9.29
C ASP A 222 -36.93 19.35 -8.31
N ALA A 223 -38.03 19.61 -7.61
CA ALA A 223 -38.57 18.68 -6.62
C ALA A 223 -39.04 17.35 -7.25
N ASP A 224 -39.63 17.42 -8.45
CA ASP A 224 -40.12 16.25 -9.19
C ASP A 224 -38.95 15.39 -9.68
N GLY A 225 -37.90 16.01 -10.24
CA GLY A 225 -36.68 15.32 -10.64
C GLY A 225 -35.99 14.65 -9.47
N ALA A 226 -35.89 15.33 -8.31
CA ALA A 226 -35.34 14.74 -7.11
C ALA A 226 -36.15 13.53 -6.62
N ARG A 227 -37.48 13.63 -6.66
CA ARG A 227 -38.38 12.52 -6.31
C ARG A 227 -38.19 11.33 -7.25
N ALA A 228 -38.14 11.57 -8.55
CA ALA A 228 -37.92 10.51 -9.55
C ALA A 228 -36.60 9.76 -9.33
N VAL A 229 -35.51 10.47 -8.97
CA VAL A 229 -34.23 9.84 -8.65
C VAL A 229 -34.33 8.96 -7.40
N LEU A 230 -34.99 9.43 -6.34
CA LEU A 230 -35.16 8.68 -5.09
C LEU A 230 -36.07 7.46 -5.27
N ASP A 231 -37.16 7.60 -6.03
CA ASP A 231 -38.06 6.48 -6.35
C ASP A 231 -37.32 5.44 -7.21
N GLY A 232 -36.50 5.87 -8.18
CA GLY A 232 -35.63 4.98 -8.95
C GLY A 232 -34.60 4.23 -8.09
N LEU A 233 -34.02 4.90 -7.09
CA LEU A 233 -33.11 4.27 -6.12
C LEU A 233 -33.84 3.21 -5.28
N LEU A 234 -35.08 3.46 -4.87
CA LEU A 234 -35.90 2.52 -4.10
C LEU A 234 -36.36 1.30 -4.91
N ALA A 235 -36.53 1.47 -6.22
CA ALA A 235 -36.89 0.40 -7.14
C ALA A 235 -35.72 -0.56 -7.44
N ASP A 236 -34.47 -0.10 -7.27
CA ASP A 236 -33.28 -0.92 -7.52
C ASP A 236 -32.91 -1.76 -6.27
N PRO A 237 -33.03 -3.10 -6.32
CA PRO A 237 -32.71 -3.96 -5.19
C PRO A 237 -31.22 -3.99 -4.85
N LEU A 238 -30.34 -3.66 -5.79
CA LEU A 238 -28.89 -3.59 -5.53
C LEU A 238 -28.53 -2.40 -4.63
N LEU A 239 -29.40 -1.40 -4.55
CA LEU A 239 -29.21 -0.19 -3.76
C LEU A 239 -29.94 -0.24 -2.40
N ALA A 240 -30.33 -1.43 -1.93
CA ALA A 240 -31.09 -1.63 -0.69
C ALA A 240 -30.45 -0.95 0.55
N ALA A 241 -29.11 -0.91 0.61
CA ALA A 241 -28.38 -0.23 1.69
C ALA A 241 -28.71 1.27 1.81
N TYR A 242 -29.17 1.90 0.73
CA TYR A 242 -29.48 3.33 0.65
C TYR A 242 -30.98 3.64 0.76
N HIS A 243 -31.85 2.62 0.83
CA HIS A 243 -33.31 2.80 0.84
C HIS A 243 -33.81 3.60 2.05
N ALA A 244 -33.25 3.37 3.23
CA ALA A 244 -33.62 4.10 4.43
C ALA A 244 -33.37 5.61 4.27
N SER A 245 -32.20 5.97 3.72
CA SER A 245 -31.82 7.35 3.41
C SER A 245 -32.73 7.97 2.36
N ALA A 246 -33.08 7.22 1.31
CA ALA A 246 -34.00 7.71 0.28
C ALA A 246 -35.41 7.99 0.83
N ARG A 247 -35.96 7.08 1.64
CA ARG A 247 -37.28 7.28 2.28
C ARG A 247 -37.31 8.48 3.22
N SER A 248 -36.26 8.64 4.04
CA SER A 248 -36.14 9.81 4.93
C SER A 248 -36.17 11.12 4.15
N ARG A 249 -35.46 11.20 3.01
CA ARG A 249 -35.45 12.38 2.15
C ARG A 249 -36.79 12.61 1.47
N LEU A 250 -37.46 11.57 0.98
CA LEU A 250 -38.81 11.69 0.41
C LEU A 250 -39.80 12.26 1.44
N ALA A 251 -39.79 11.74 2.67
CA ALA A 251 -40.65 12.23 3.75
C ALA A 251 -40.40 13.71 4.08
N ALA A 252 -39.13 14.14 4.14
CA ALA A 252 -38.76 15.53 4.41
C ALA A 252 -39.14 16.51 3.28
N GLY A 253 -39.39 16.02 2.06
CA GLY A 253 -39.78 16.84 0.91
C GLY A 253 -41.28 17.02 0.73
N GLY A 254 -42.11 16.32 1.50
CA GLY A 254 -43.58 16.39 1.41
C GLY A 254 -44.24 17.44 2.29
N THR A 255 -43.46 18.25 3.01
CA THR A 255 -43.96 19.23 4.01
C THR A 255 -43.84 20.69 3.55
N ALA A 256 -43.80 20.95 2.24
CA ALA A 256 -43.74 22.31 1.67
C ALA A 256 -45.10 22.73 1.11
#